data_AF-A0A2S5B5Q5-F1
#
_entry.id   AF-A0A2S5B5Q5-F1
#
_cell.length_a   1.000
_cell.length_b   1.000
_cell.length_c   1.000
_cell.angle_alpha   90.00
_cell.angle_beta   90.00
_cell.angle_gamma   90.00
#
_symmetry.space_group_name_H-M   'P 1'
#
loop_
_entity.id
_entity.type
_entity.pdbx_description
1 polymer ?
#
loop_
_entity_poly.entity_id
_entity_poly.type
_entity_poly.pdbx_seq_one_letter_code
_entity_poly.pdbx_strand_id
1 'polypeptide(L)'
;MSTSRQTTVPLSLADSLHLFASSFAFFSLSPTPPVQSAPRVIAQVVILGSQILGKAFVQAWRQAARNAKAGGEAAGAAAGTPGGRAGNVDAITRNHGMTIDEAANILNVKRAGIQAAEETELQKMLKNFDHLFQANSPLTAEGKPHSSHYLQSKIVRAKERIEAELASAAKAAAEGPAPPKAPDAPKP
;
A
#
# COMPACT_ATOMS: atom_id res chain seq x y z
N MET A 1 -5.14 -58.66 -6.85
CA MET A 1 -4.57 -59.66 -7.78
C MET A 1 -4.97 -59.28 -9.20
N SER A 2 -3.97 -59.20 -10.08
CA SER A 2 -4.06 -59.28 -11.55
C SER A 2 -4.89 -58.26 -12.36
N THR A 3 -4.44 -57.71 -13.48
CA THR A 3 -3.12 -57.62 -14.15
C THR A 3 -3.32 -56.67 -15.34
N SER A 4 -2.33 -55.83 -15.59
CA SER A 4 -2.14 -55.02 -16.80
C SER A 4 -1.98 -55.87 -18.06
N ARG A 5 -2.46 -55.37 -19.22
CA ARG A 5 -1.84 -55.65 -20.53
C ARG A 5 -1.90 -54.43 -21.45
N GLN A 6 -0.72 -53.87 -21.69
CA GLN A 6 -0.36 -53.07 -22.86
C GLN A 6 -0.30 -53.95 -24.12
N THR A 7 -0.51 -53.36 -25.30
CA THR A 7 0.05 -53.77 -26.62
C THR A 7 -0.15 -52.57 -27.56
N THR A 8 0.84 -51.72 -27.81
CA THR A 8 1.96 -51.78 -28.80
C THR A 8 1.56 -51.67 -30.28
N VAL A 9 1.97 -50.52 -30.85
CA VAL A 9 2.17 -49.97 -32.22
C VAL A 9 2.54 -50.97 -33.34
N PRO A 10 2.38 -50.60 -34.64
CA PRO A 10 3.46 -49.92 -35.40
C PRO A 10 2.94 -48.87 -36.44
N LEU A 11 3.50 -47.66 -36.63
CA LEU A 11 4.79 -47.26 -37.23
C LEU A 11 5.14 -47.91 -38.59
N SER A 12 4.83 -47.20 -39.68
CA SER A 12 5.38 -47.31 -41.05
C SER A 12 4.98 -46.01 -41.76
N LEU A 13 5.83 -45.02 -42.04
CA LEU A 13 7.21 -44.93 -42.54
C LEU A 13 7.37 -45.48 -43.96
N ALA A 14 7.44 -44.52 -44.91
CA ALA A 14 8.04 -44.56 -46.25
C ALA A 14 7.32 -45.49 -47.27
N ASP A 15 7.15 -45.15 -48.55
CA ASP A 15 7.92 -44.25 -49.41
C ASP A 15 7.25 -44.11 -50.80
N SER A 16 7.81 -43.20 -51.62
CA SER A 16 7.72 -43.11 -53.10
C SER A 16 6.62 -42.22 -53.71
N LEU A 17 6.90 -40.96 -54.10
CA LEU A 17 7.71 -40.46 -55.25
C LEU A 17 6.98 -40.54 -56.61
N HIS A 18 6.43 -39.42 -57.10
CA HIS A 18 7.02 -38.60 -58.19
C HIS A 18 6.04 -37.52 -58.72
N LEU A 19 6.54 -36.28 -58.75
CA LEU A 19 6.38 -35.28 -59.82
C LEU A 19 4.98 -34.77 -60.20
N PHE A 20 4.68 -33.52 -59.84
CA PHE A 20 4.38 -32.47 -60.82
C PHE A 20 4.60 -31.09 -60.16
N ALA A 21 5.73 -30.47 -60.53
CA ALA A 21 5.94 -29.05 -60.35
C ALA A 21 5.00 -28.28 -61.29
N SER A 22 4.25 -27.31 -60.77
CA SER A 22 3.78 -26.15 -61.54
C SER A 22 3.23 -25.07 -60.61
N SER A 23 4.09 -24.05 -60.44
CA SER A 23 3.78 -22.63 -60.35
C SER A 23 2.30 -22.23 -60.24
N PHE A 24 1.93 -21.57 -59.13
CA PHE A 24 1.17 -20.33 -59.18
C PHE A 24 1.53 -19.49 -57.96
N ALA A 25 2.41 -18.52 -58.18
CA ALA A 25 2.60 -17.41 -57.27
C ALA A 25 1.27 -16.66 -57.13
N PHE A 26 0.68 -16.68 -55.93
CA PHE A 26 -0.44 -15.80 -55.61
C PHE A 26 -0.23 -15.19 -54.23
N PHE A 27 0.41 -14.02 -54.25
CA PHE A 27 0.02 -12.87 -53.44
C PHE A 27 0.21 -13.01 -51.91
N SER A 28 1.47 -12.96 -51.49
CA SER A 28 1.83 -12.52 -50.13
C SER A 28 1.52 -11.04 -49.98
N LEU A 29 0.30 -10.71 -49.54
CA LEU A 29 -0.05 -9.39 -49.06
C LEU A 29 0.09 -9.39 -47.54
N SER A 30 1.29 -9.09 -47.05
CA SER A 30 1.43 -8.62 -45.67
C SER A 30 0.66 -7.30 -45.55
N PRO A 31 -0.34 -7.17 -44.66
CA PRO A 31 -0.99 -5.89 -44.44
C PRO A 31 0.04 -4.95 -43.81
N THR A 32 0.53 -3.99 -44.60
CA THR A 32 1.30 -2.86 -44.06
C THR A 32 0.39 -2.13 -43.08
N PRO A 33 0.79 -1.94 -41.80
CA PRO A 33 0.01 -1.09 -40.91
C PRO A 33 -0.04 0.31 -41.55
N PRO A 34 -1.21 0.99 -41.57
CA PRO A 34 -1.24 2.38 -41.97
C PRO A 34 -0.28 3.13 -41.05
N VAL A 35 0.68 3.86 -41.64
CA VAL A 35 1.52 4.82 -40.92
C VAL A 35 0.60 5.89 -40.33
N GLN A 36 0.09 5.62 -39.14
CA GLN A 36 -0.68 6.58 -38.37
C GLN A 36 0.28 7.68 -37.97
N SER A 37 0.02 8.90 -38.42
CA SER A 37 0.81 10.07 -38.05
C SER A 37 0.97 10.12 -36.53
N ALA A 38 2.20 10.38 -36.05
CA ALA A 38 2.52 10.51 -34.63
C ALA A 38 1.46 11.27 -33.80
N PRO A 39 0.87 12.40 -34.26
CA PRO A 39 -0.20 13.08 -33.51
C PRO A 39 -1.47 12.24 -33.29
N ARG A 40 -1.85 11.35 -34.22
CA ARG A 40 -3.03 10.47 -34.04
C ARG A 40 -2.79 9.39 -33.00
N VAL A 41 -1.59 8.81 -32.97
CA VAL A 41 -1.22 7.79 -31.98
C VAL A 41 -1.18 8.40 -30.58
N ILE A 42 -0.58 9.59 -30.45
CA ILE A 42 -0.56 10.32 -29.17
C ILE A 42 -1.98 10.64 -28.70
N ALA A 43 -2.84 11.13 -29.59
CA ALA A 43 -4.24 11.42 -29.26
C ALA A 43 -4.99 10.16 -28.78
N GLN A 44 -4.79 9.01 -29.42
CA GLN A 44 -5.39 7.74 -29.01
C GLN A 44 -4.91 7.28 -27.63
N VAL A 45 -3.61 7.36 -27.36
CA VAL A 45 -3.04 7.00 -26.04
C VAL A 45 -3.58 7.90 -24.94
N VAL A 46 -3.70 9.22 -25.21
CA VAL A 46 -4.27 10.17 -24.25
C VAL A 46 -5.75 9.85 -24.00
N ILE A 47 -6.56 9.67 -25.05
CA ILE A 47 -8.00 9.38 -24.90
C ILE A 47 -8.20 8.05 -24.13
N LEU A 48 -7.47 7.00 -24.50
CA LEU A 48 -7.59 5.69 -23.87
C LEU A 48 -7.08 5.71 -22.43
N GLY A 49 -5.96 6.39 -22.16
CA GLY A 49 -5.39 6.55 -20.83
C GLY A 49 -6.29 7.38 -19.89
N SER A 50 -6.86 8.48 -20.39
CA SER A 50 -7.76 9.34 -19.61
C SER A 50 -9.06 8.64 -19.23
N GLN A 51 -9.59 7.74 -20.06
CA GLN A 51 -10.81 6.98 -19.74
C GLN A 51 -10.59 5.99 -18.58
N ILE A 52 -9.42 5.36 -18.51
CA ILE A 52 -9.08 4.40 -17.45
C ILE A 52 -8.83 5.14 -16.13
N LEU A 53 -7.99 6.18 -16.16
CA LEU A 53 -7.66 6.96 -14.96
C LEU A 53 -8.84 7.77 -14.43
N GLY A 54 -9.67 8.34 -15.32
CA GLY A 54 -10.83 9.15 -14.94
C GLY A 54 -11.91 8.36 -14.21
N LYS A 55 -12.22 7.13 -14.66
CA LYS A 55 -13.22 6.28 -13.98
C LYS A 55 -12.77 5.87 -12.58
N ALA A 56 -11.49 5.49 -12.42
CA ALA A 56 -10.93 5.15 -11.11
C ALA A 56 -10.95 6.35 -10.14
N PHE A 57 -10.58 7.54 -10.63
CA PHE A 57 -10.60 8.77 -9.84
C PHE A 57 -12.02 9.14 -9.38
N VAL A 58 -13.03 9.07 -10.26
CA VAL A 58 -14.43 9.37 -9.91
C VAL A 58 -15.00 8.37 -8.90
N GLN A 59 -14.67 7.07 -9.02
CA GLN A 59 -15.11 6.06 -8.06
C GLN A 59 -14.49 6.31 -6.68
N ALA A 60 -13.18 6.57 -6.63
CA ALA A 60 -12.48 6.91 -5.39
C ALA A 60 -13.02 8.22 -4.78
N TRP A 61 -13.29 9.24 -5.60
CA TRP A 61 -13.88 10.50 -5.16
C TRP A 61 -15.28 10.30 -4.58
N ARG A 62 -16.13 9.52 -5.26
CA ARG A 62 -17.48 9.21 -4.77
C ARG A 62 -17.44 8.40 -3.47
N GLN A 63 -16.47 7.51 -3.32
CA GLN A 63 -16.24 6.75 -2.09
C GLN A 63 -15.77 7.65 -0.94
N ALA A 64 -14.85 8.58 -1.20
CA ALA A 64 -14.44 9.60 -0.25
C ALA A 64 -15.59 10.53 0.16
N ALA A 65 -16.40 10.99 -0.81
CA ALA A 65 -17.56 11.84 -0.56
C ALA A 65 -18.66 11.13 0.24
N ARG A 66 -18.89 9.83 0.02
CA ARG A 66 -19.83 9.02 0.83
C ARG A 66 -19.35 8.89 2.27
N ASN A 67 -18.06 8.64 2.48
CA ASN A 67 -17.46 8.57 3.81
C ASN A 67 -17.51 9.94 4.52
N ALA A 68 -17.29 11.03 3.80
CA ALA A 68 -17.39 12.39 4.33
C ALA A 68 -18.82 12.76 4.74
N LYS A 69 -19.83 12.38 3.95
CA LYS A 69 -21.25 12.61 4.28
C LYS A 69 -21.73 11.76 5.47
N ALA A 70 -21.22 10.54 5.61
CA ALA A 70 -21.50 9.70 6.78
C ALA A 70 -20.82 10.18 8.08
N GLY A 71 -19.81 11.06 7.99
CA GLY A 71 -19.11 11.68 9.13
C GLY A 71 -19.37 13.19 9.30
N GLY A 72 -20.35 13.75 8.57
CA GLY A 72 -20.49 15.19 8.34
C GLY A 72 -20.95 16.05 9.52
N GLU A 73 -21.38 15.49 10.65
CA GLU A 73 -21.77 16.29 11.82
C GLU A 73 -20.61 16.52 12.82
N ALA A 74 -19.44 15.92 12.62
CA ALA A 74 -18.28 16.05 13.53
C ALA A 74 -17.03 16.67 12.87
N ALA A 75 -17.16 17.28 11.69
CA ALA A 75 -16.03 17.67 10.84
C ALA A 75 -15.69 19.17 10.85
N GLY A 76 -16.03 19.90 11.91
CA GLY A 76 -15.73 21.35 12.01
C GLY A 76 -14.29 21.71 12.38
N ALA A 77 -13.42 20.76 12.76
CA ALA A 77 -12.15 21.08 13.41
C ALA A 77 -10.92 20.31 12.88
N ALA A 78 -10.88 19.97 11.59
CA ALA A 78 -9.71 19.34 10.96
C ALA A 78 -9.21 20.11 9.74
N ALA A 79 -9.10 21.43 9.88
CA ALA A 79 -8.29 22.24 8.97
C ALA A 79 -6.81 22.00 9.29
N GLY A 80 -6.09 21.22 8.47
CA GLY A 80 -4.63 21.17 8.62
C GLY A 80 -3.81 20.16 7.83
N THR A 81 -4.37 19.05 7.32
CA THR A 81 -3.52 18.01 6.69
C THR A 81 -4.09 17.52 5.35
N PRO A 82 -3.41 17.75 4.21
CA PRO A 82 -3.82 17.18 2.93
C PRO A 82 -3.36 15.72 2.92
N GLY A 83 -4.25 14.79 3.28
CA GLY A 83 -4.00 13.35 3.17
C GLY A 83 -4.49 12.48 4.33
N GLY A 84 -5.01 13.08 5.40
CA GLY A 84 -5.54 12.33 6.55
C GLY A 84 -6.84 11.61 6.20
N ARG A 85 -6.78 10.29 6.08
CA ARG A 85 -7.94 9.41 5.98
C ARG A 85 -8.83 9.65 7.21
N ALA A 86 -9.91 10.39 7.04
CA ALA A 86 -10.93 10.65 8.04
C ALA A 86 -11.73 9.36 8.30
N GLY A 87 -11.11 8.43 9.00
CA GLY A 87 -11.72 7.27 9.63
C GLY A 87 -11.20 7.23 11.04
N ASN A 88 -12.12 7.14 12.02
CA ASN A 88 -11.87 6.91 13.44
C ASN A 88 -10.42 7.20 13.91
N VAL A 89 -10.09 8.47 14.13
CA VAL A 89 -8.75 8.85 14.58
C VAL A 89 -8.60 8.42 16.05
N ASP A 90 -7.73 7.43 16.30
CA ASP A 90 -7.45 6.86 17.61
C ASP A 90 -7.16 7.96 18.66
N ALA A 91 -7.56 7.73 19.91
CA ALA A 91 -7.37 8.70 21.00
C ALA A 91 -5.90 9.13 21.16
N ILE A 92 -4.96 8.20 20.93
CA ILE A 92 -3.52 8.45 20.99
C ILE A 92 -3.09 9.43 19.88
N THR A 93 -3.62 9.26 18.67
CA THR A 93 -3.33 10.12 17.52
C THR A 93 -3.85 11.55 17.74
N ARG A 94 -4.97 11.72 18.46
CA ARG A 94 -5.48 13.06 18.83
C ARG A 94 -4.56 13.79 19.80
N ASN A 95 -3.98 13.06 20.75
CA ASN A 95 -3.09 13.64 21.78
C ASN A 95 -1.71 13.99 21.22
N HIS A 96 -1.14 13.14 20.37
CA HIS A 96 0.21 13.37 19.80
C HIS A 96 0.19 14.18 18.49
N GLY A 97 -0.98 14.31 17.84
CA GLY A 97 -1.10 14.95 16.53
C GLY A 97 -0.28 14.26 15.43
N MET A 98 0.00 12.97 15.60
CA MET A 98 0.79 12.13 14.70
C MET A 98 0.20 10.72 14.66
N THR A 99 0.03 10.16 13.46
CA THR A 99 -0.49 8.79 13.29
C THR A 99 0.61 7.76 13.55
N ILE A 100 0.23 6.51 13.85
CA ILE A 100 1.21 5.43 14.00
C ILE A 100 1.96 5.14 12.68
N ASP A 101 1.27 5.28 11.55
CA ASP A 101 1.85 5.10 10.22
C ASP A 101 2.89 6.19 9.90
N GLU A 102 2.61 7.44 10.28
CA GLU A 102 3.58 8.54 10.17
C GLU A 102 4.80 8.31 11.05
N ALA A 103 4.60 7.90 12.31
CA ALA A 103 5.70 7.64 13.24
C ALA A 103 6.61 6.49 12.74
N ALA A 104 5.99 5.41 12.23
CA ALA A 104 6.71 4.29 11.63
C ALA A 104 7.53 4.70 10.41
N ASN A 105 6.98 5.57 9.56
CA ASN A 105 7.69 6.10 8.40
C ASN A 105 8.84 7.05 8.79
N ILE A 106 8.65 7.93 9.78
CA ILE A 106 9.69 8.86 10.25
C ILE A 106 10.90 8.10 10.80
N LEU A 107 10.66 7.04 11.58
CA LEU A 107 11.71 6.23 12.20
C LEU A 107 12.14 5.03 11.34
N ASN A 108 11.62 4.92 10.12
CA ASN A 108 11.93 3.87 9.14
C ASN A 108 11.83 2.45 9.74
N VAL A 109 10.70 2.16 10.37
CA VAL A 109 10.39 0.86 10.98
C VAL A 109 9.04 0.35 10.51
N LYS A 110 8.80 -0.96 10.61
CA LYS A 110 7.56 -1.55 10.14
C LYS A 110 6.48 -1.45 11.22
N ARG A 111 5.30 -0.94 10.85
CA ARG A 111 4.12 -0.91 11.74
C ARG A 111 3.79 -2.28 12.33
N ALA A 112 3.83 -3.34 11.51
CA ALA A 112 3.54 -4.69 11.97
C ALA A 112 4.50 -5.15 13.08
N GLY A 113 5.79 -4.78 12.99
CA GLY A 113 6.79 -5.09 14.00
C GLY A 113 6.59 -4.30 15.30
N ILE A 114 6.17 -3.04 15.19
CA ILE A 114 5.82 -2.22 16.37
C ILE A 114 4.62 -2.84 17.11
N GLN A 115 3.57 -3.22 16.38
CA GLN A 115 2.36 -3.80 16.97
C GLN A 115 2.60 -5.18 17.58
N ALA A 116 3.48 -5.97 16.98
CA ALA A 116 3.91 -7.27 17.52
C ALA A 116 4.93 -7.15 18.67
N ALA A 117 5.32 -5.92 19.05
CA ALA A 117 6.40 -5.65 20.00
C ALA A 117 7.67 -6.47 19.68
N GLU A 118 8.00 -6.59 18.39
CA GLU A 118 9.16 -7.35 17.94
C GLU A 118 10.44 -6.65 18.39
N GLU A 119 11.26 -7.33 19.20
CA GLU A 119 12.47 -6.75 19.78
C GLU A 119 13.44 -6.22 18.71
N THR A 120 13.53 -6.90 17.55
CA THR A 120 14.42 -6.48 16.47
C THR A 120 14.02 -5.12 15.88
N GLU A 121 12.72 -4.85 15.77
CA GLU A 121 12.20 -3.60 15.22
C GLU A 121 12.27 -2.46 16.26
N LEU A 122 12.10 -2.77 17.55
CA LEU A 122 12.31 -1.81 18.64
C LEU A 122 13.78 -1.36 18.72
N GLN A 123 14.73 -2.28 18.56
CA GLN A 123 16.15 -1.93 18.50
C GLN A 123 16.47 -1.07 17.27
N LYS A 124 15.88 -1.38 16.11
CA LYS A 124 16.02 -0.54 14.91
C LYS A 124 15.44 0.85 15.10
N MET A 125 14.27 0.95 15.74
CA MET A 125 13.64 2.22 16.06
C MET A 125 14.58 3.11 16.88
N LEU A 126 15.18 2.58 17.95
CA LEU A 126 16.12 3.33 18.79
C LEU A 126 17.38 3.76 18.03
N LYS A 127 17.97 2.86 17.25
CA LYS A 127 19.14 3.18 16.41
C LYS A 127 18.83 4.27 15.37
N ASN A 128 17.69 4.17 14.71
CA ASN A 128 17.25 5.15 13.72
C ASN A 128 16.93 6.49 14.38
N PHE A 129 16.31 6.47 15.56
CA PHE A 129 16.07 7.67 16.36
C PHE A 129 17.38 8.39 16.69
N ASP A 130 18.36 7.69 17.27
CA ASP A 130 19.65 8.30 17.65
C ASP A 130 20.38 8.87 16.43
N HIS A 131 20.41 8.11 15.33
CA HIS A 131 21.02 8.55 14.08
C HIS A 131 20.33 9.79 13.50
N LEU A 132 19.00 9.77 13.37
CA LEU A 132 18.23 10.90 12.82
C LEU A 132 18.29 12.12 13.73
N PHE A 133 18.30 11.93 15.05
CA PHE A 133 18.37 13.02 16.01
C PHE A 133 19.73 13.72 15.98
N GLN A 134 20.83 12.95 15.91
CA GLN A 134 22.19 13.49 15.79
C GLN A 134 22.41 14.17 14.45
N ALA A 135 22.01 13.53 13.34
CA ALA A 135 22.14 14.08 12.00
C ALA A 135 21.37 15.40 11.83
N ASN A 136 20.25 15.55 12.56
CA ASN A 136 19.43 16.76 12.56
C ASN A 136 19.60 17.57 13.84
N SER A 137 20.81 17.67 14.41
CA SER A 137 21.08 18.65 15.48
C SER A 137 20.71 20.08 15.03
N PRO A 138 20.20 20.98 15.90
CA PRO A 138 19.76 22.31 15.46
C PRO A 138 20.96 23.19 15.09
N LEU A 139 22.09 22.96 15.76
CA LEU A 139 23.38 23.54 15.45
C LEU A 139 24.34 22.46 14.96
N THR A 140 25.13 22.80 13.95
CA THR A 140 26.34 22.06 13.60
C THR A 140 27.43 22.27 14.66
N ALA A 141 28.45 21.41 14.66
CA ALA A 141 29.66 21.60 15.48
C ALA A 141 30.35 22.97 15.22
N GLU A 142 30.12 23.56 14.04
CA GLU A 142 30.60 24.89 13.64
C GLU A 142 29.66 26.04 14.05
N GLY A 143 28.59 25.76 14.80
CA GLY A 143 27.64 26.78 15.30
C GLY A 143 26.64 27.30 14.26
N LYS A 144 26.55 26.70 13.06
CA LYS A 144 25.60 27.11 12.02
C LYS A 144 24.27 26.34 12.16
N PRO A 145 23.12 26.97 11.83
CA PRO A 145 21.84 26.26 11.77
C PRO A 145 21.93 25.13 10.73
N HIS A 146 21.83 23.88 11.17
CA HIS A 146 21.98 22.71 10.30
C HIS A 146 20.63 22.11 9.89
N SER A 147 19.66 22.16 10.80
CA SER A 147 18.34 21.56 10.58
C SER A 147 17.25 22.41 11.24
N SER A 148 16.02 22.19 10.79
CA SER A 148 14.87 22.83 11.41
C SER A 148 14.51 22.14 12.73
N HIS A 149 14.23 22.95 13.76
CA HIS A 149 13.63 22.47 15.01
C HIS A 149 12.34 21.67 14.79
N TYR A 150 11.63 21.92 13.68
CA TYR A 150 10.46 21.14 13.30
C TYR A 150 10.80 19.66 13.05
N LEU A 151 11.92 19.37 12.37
CA LEU A 151 12.34 18.00 12.08
C LEU A 151 12.69 17.27 13.37
N GLN A 152 13.44 17.93 14.26
CA GLN A 152 13.72 17.39 15.59
C GLN A 152 12.45 17.12 16.39
N SER A 153 11.53 18.09 16.42
CA SER A 153 10.24 17.96 17.07
C SER A 153 9.44 16.78 16.50
N LYS A 154 9.53 16.51 15.19
CA LYS A 154 8.86 15.37 14.55
C LYS A 154 9.51 14.04 14.90
N ILE A 155 10.84 13.96 14.96
CA ILE A 155 11.55 12.74 15.34
C ILE A 155 11.24 12.36 16.80
N VAL A 156 11.24 13.34 17.71
CA VAL A 156 10.89 13.13 19.13
C VAL A 156 9.45 12.67 19.28
N ARG A 157 8.49 13.36 18.64
CA ARG A 157 7.08 12.98 18.68
C ARG A 157 6.82 11.59 18.08
N ALA A 158 7.56 11.20 17.04
CA ALA A 158 7.43 9.87 16.45
C ALA A 158 7.81 8.78 17.45
N LYS A 159 8.90 8.98 18.20
CA LYS A 159 9.32 8.07 19.27
C LYS A 159 8.25 7.96 20.36
N GLU A 160 7.79 9.11 20.89
CA GLU A 160 6.75 9.16 21.92
C GLU A 160 5.46 8.46 21.47
N ARG A 161 5.07 8.62 20.20
CA ARG A 161 3.88 7.99 19.64
C ARG A 161 4.00 6.46 19.60
N ILE A 162 5.17 5.92 19.28
CA ILE A 162 5.41 4.47 19.28
C ILE A 162 5.44 3.93 20.72
N GLU A 163 6.11 4.64 21.64
CA GLU A 163 6.14 4.27 23.06
C GLU A 163 4.74 4.26 23.67
N ALA A 164 3.90 5.25 23.34
CA ALA A 164 2.51 5.30 23.77
C ALA A 164 1.67 4.13 23.23
N GLU A 165 1.93 3.68 21.99
CA GLU A 165 1.27 2.51 21.40
C GLU A 165 1.65 1.23 22.16
N LEU A 166 2.94 1.04 22.43
CA LEU A 166 3.46 -0.12 23.17
C LEU A 166 2.92 -0.14 24.62
N ALA A 167 2.89 1.03 25.28
CA ALA A 167 2.31 1.16 26.61
C ALA A 167 0.80 0.86 26.61
N SER A 168 0.07 1.33 25.60
CA SER A 168 -1.36 1.05 25.45
C SER A 168 -1.62 -0.43 25.17
N ALA A 169 -0.80 -1.08 24.34
CA ALA A 169 -0.86 -2.51 24.08
C ALA A 169 -0.56 -3.34 25.35
N ALA A 170 0.45 -2.94 26.13
CA ALA A 170 0.78 -3.58 27.41
C ALA A 170 -0.36 -3.42 28.43
N LYS A 171 -0.99 -2.24 28.49
CA LYS A 171 -2.14 -2.00 29.37
C LYS A 171 -3.36 -2.82 28.96
N ALA A 172 -3.64 -2.93 27.66
CA ALA A 172 -4.70 -3.79 27.15
C ALA A 172 -4.44 -5.28 27.44
N ALA A 173 -3.19 -5.72 27.42
CA ALA A 173 -2.81 -7.08 27.81
C ALA A 173 -2.95 -7.33 29.33
N ALA A 174 -2.73 -6.31 30.16
CA ALA A 174 -2.90 -6.39 31.60
C ALA A 174 -4.37 -6.33 32.07
N GLU A 175 -5.26 -5.68 31.31
CA GLU A 175 -6.68 -5.51 31.70
C GLU A 175 -7.58 -6.71 31.33
N GLY A 176 -7.17 -7.62 30.44
CA GLY A 176 -7.96 -8.82 30.10
C GLY A 176 -9.35 -8.52 29.48
N PRO A 177 -10.01 -9.48 28.80
CA PRO A 177 -11.32 -9.23 28.22
C PRO A 177 -12.34 -9.06 29.35
N ALA A 178 -12.95 -7.87 29.44
CA ALA A 178 -14.09 -7.65 30.33
C ALA A 178 -15.18 -8.70 30.05
N PRO A 179 -15.74 -9.37 31.08
CA PRO A 179 -16.77 -10.37 30.88
C PRO A 179 -17.98 -9.76 30.14
N PRO A 180 -18.63 -10.52 29.23
CA PRO A 180 -19.81 -10.03 28.53
C PRO A 180 -20.87 -9.67 29.57
N LYS A 181 -21.29 -8.40 29.59
CA LYS A 181 -22.47 -7.99 30.38
C LYS A 181 -23.65 -8.83 29.89
N ALA A 182 -24.12 -9.71 30.77
CA ALA A 182 -25.28 -10.55 30.53
C ALA A 182 -26.48 -9.67 30.14
N PRO A 183 -27.32 -10.11 29.18
CA PRO A 183 -28.53 -9.37 28.80
C PRO A 183 -29.49 -9.30 30.00
N ASP A 184 -29.95 -8.08 30.30
CA ASP A 184 -30.96 -7.79 31.31
C ASP A 184 -32.19 -8.70 31.12
N ALA A 185 -32.42 -9.59 32.10
CA ALA A 185 -33.67 -10.33 32.19
C ALA A 185 -34.79 -9.40 32.69
N PRO A 186 -36.01 -9.47 32.12
CA PRO A 186 -37.13 -8.65 32.57
C PRO A 186 -37.60 -9.08 33.96
N LYS A 187 -37.83 -8.10 34.85
CA LYS A 187 -38.37 -8.29 36.20
C LYS A 187 -39.82 -8.81 36.15
N PRO A 188 -40.26 -9.62 37.15
CA PRO A 188 -41.60 -10.20 37.22
C PRO A 188 -42.70 -9.17 37.47
#